data_AF-A0A7J5VWG4-F1
#
_entry.id   AF-A0A7J5VWG4-F1
#
_cell.length_a   1.000
_cell.length_b   1.000
_cell.length_c   1.000
_cell.angle_alpha   90.00
_cell.angle_beta   90.00
_cell.angle_gamma   90.00
#
_symmetry.space_group_name_H-M   'P 1'
#
loop_
_entity.id
_entity.type
_entity.pdbx_description
1 polymer ?
#
loop_
_entity_poly.entity_id
_entity_poly.type
_entity_poly.pdbx_seq_one_letter_code
_entity_poly.pdbx_strand_id
1 'polypeptide(L)'
;MGGLLCSGTVAYYSPDYSKLGKCLFRPEFNVYSKDNKKDRSAIIVKEPKIQFKYQNGITEGDAVFYGDIVLMLASFYHHLKIDYTLRRIHLLENTITIKNIEQKNYYDINGNLWGFQIPWDFNKFLQASWQKETVKNFPVLSKAVTLFNQSHLVDSSSAFLIRYNIIEICDKQKNKNEKFTLALNEKQSKEKQQEALLKLLETIKQDEHEEFKKRWQNVQTLLQNKPMKSKLVSFFESQNIYPQTFPIKIKELKELRDNITHGSIDKVNTELLRKANILLYRISGILILNLMGIKEWKLNTKIN
;
A
#
# COMPACT_ATOMS: atom_id res chain seq x y z
N MET A 1 13.74 -34.92 36.79
CA MET A 1 14.45 -34.06 35.83
C MET A 1 13.56 -33.93 34.61
N GLY A 2 12.78 -32.85 34.53
CA GLY A 2 11.84 -32.61 33.43
C GLY A 2 12.21 -31.29 32.77
N GLY A 3 12.68 -31.36 31.52
CA GLY A 3 13.08 -30.21 30.73
C GLY A 3 11.89 -29.29 30.45
N LEU A 4 12.05 -28.01 30.76
CA LEU A 4 11.16 -26.96 30.26
C LEU A 4 11.48 -26.73 28.77
N LEU A 5 10.57 -27.17 27.90
CA LEU A 5 10.50 -26.69 26.52
C LEU A 5 9.92 -25.28 26.54
N CYS A 6 10.78 -24.27 26.58
CA CYS A 6 10.39 -22.91 26.24
C CYS A 6 10.25 -22.82 24.72
N SER A 7 9.04 -22.92 24.19
CA SER A 7 8.74 -22.47 22.83
C SER A 7 8.79 -20.94 22.80
N GLY A 8 9.99 -20.40 22.57
CA GLY A 8 10.20 -18.96 22.44
C GLY A 8 9.85 -18.49 21.04
N THR A 9 8.72 -17.79 20.89
CA THR A 9 8.62 -16.80 19.82
C THR A 9 9.61 -15.69 20.15
N VAL A 10 10.58 -15.46 19.26
CA VAL A 10 11.64 -14.47 19.45
C VAL A 10 11.01 -13.08 19.58
N ALA A 11 10.96 -12.56 20.80
CA ALA A 11 10.55 -11.20 21.10
C ALA A 11 11.77 -10.28 20.88
N TYR A 12 11.71 -9.44 19.85
CA TYR A 12 12.78 -8.53 19.48
C TYR A 12 12.85 -7.35 20.48
N TYR A 13 13.94 -7.26 21.24
CA TYR A 13 14.27 -6.10 22.08
C TYR A 13 15.12 -5.13 21.25
N SER A 14 14.67 -3.89 21.05
CA SER A 14 15.50 -2.82 20.47
C SER A 14 16.03 -1.92 21.60
N PRO A 15 17.36 -1.82 21.80
CA PRO A 15 17.91 -0.92 22.81
C PRO A 15 17.70 0.57 22.43
N ASP A 16 17.59 0.86 21.13
CA ASP A 16 17.69 2.22 20.61
C ASP A 16 16.33 2.89 20.38
N TYR A 17 16.28 4.18 20.68
CA TYR A 17 15.16 5.06 20.35
C TYR A 17 15.21 5.48 18.88
N SER A 18 14.07 5.38 18.19
CA SER A 18 13.85 5.90 16.84
C SER A 18 13.26 7.31 16.91
N LYS A 19 13.76 8.24 16.09
CA LYS A 19 13.25 9.61 16.03
C LYS A 19 12.01 9.70 15.13
N LEU A 20 11.01 10.46 15.53
CA LEU A 20 9.83 10.80 14.74
C LEU A 20 9.35 12.22 15.11
N GLY A 21 9.63 13.19 14.24
CA GLY A 21 9.27 14.59 14.49
C GLY A 21 9.80 15.08 15.84
N LYS A 22 8.89 15.55 16.71
CA LYS A 22 9.18 16.04 18.08
C LYS A 22 9.23 14.92 19.13
N CYS A 23 9.31 13.65 18.74
CA CYS A 23 9.40 12.55 19.69
C CYS A 23 10.49 11.54 19.34
N LEU A 24 10.87 10.79 20.35
CA LEU A 24 11.63 9.55 20.25
C LEU A 24 10.71 8.42 20.69
N PHE A 25 10.77 7.26 20.05
CA PHE A 25 9.98 6.10 20.45
C PHE A 25 10.79 4.81 20.37
N ARG A 26 10.37 3.80 21.13
CA ARG A 26 10.90 2.43 21.01
C ARG A 26 9.87 1.38 21.43
N PRO A 27 9.85 0.21 20.78
CA PRO A 27 9.13 -0.96 21.29
C PRO A 27 9.77 -1.45 22.60
N GLU A 28 8.95 -1.85 23.56
CA GLU A 28 9.34 -2.44 24.84
C GLU A 28 8.28 -3.46 25.29
N PHE A 29 8.50 -4.08 26.46
CA PHE A 29 7.50 -4.89 27.14
C PHE A 29 7.18 -4.31 28.52
N ASN A 30 5.91 -4.38 28.90
CA ASN A 30 5.53 -4.38 30.30
C ASN A 30 5.68 -5.83 30.80
N VAL A 31 6.48 -6.04 31.84
CA VAL A 31 6.79 -7.38 32.36
C VAL A 31 6.34 -7.44 33.81
N TYR A 32 5.50 -8.43 34.12
CA TYR A 32 5.06 -8.71 35.48
C TYR A 32 4.84 -10.21 35.68
N SER A 33 4.84 -10.66 36.94
CA SER A 33 4.55 -12.04 37.29
C SER A 33 3.16 -12.17 37.93
N LYS A 34 2.51 -13.31 37.69
CA LYS A 34 1.27 -13.73 38.35
C LYS A 34 1.53 -15.10 38.98
N ASP A 35 1.40 -15.18 40.31
CA ASP A 35 1.57 -16.43 41.04
C ASP A 35 0.22 -17.14 41.19
N ASN A 36 0.15 -18.39 40.74
CA ASN A 36 -0.98 -19.27 41.00
C ASN A 36 -0.63 -20.17 42.20
N LYS A 37 -1.21 -19.82 43.37
CA LYS A 37 -0.99 -20.55 44.63
C LYS A 37 -1.52 -21.98 44.62
N LYS A 38 -2.56 -22.28 43.82
CA LYS A 38 -3.16 -23.63 43.76
C LYS A 38 -2.22 -24.61 43.05
N ASP A 39 -1.63 -24.18 41.96
CA ASP A 39 -0.79 -25.05 41.11
C ASP A 39 0.72 -24.83 41.35
N ARG A 40 1.08 -23.98 42.32
CA ARG A 40 2.47 -23.55 42.64
C ARG A 40 3.25 -23.12 41.39
N SER A 41 2.57 -22.49 40.43
CA SER A 41 3.17 -21.99 39.20
C SER A 41 3.27 -20.47 39.21
N ALA A 42 4.41 -19.94 38.79
CA ALA A 42 4.57 -18.52 38.49
C ALA A 42 4.49 -18.31 36.97
N ILE A 43 3.62 -17.39 36.53
CA ILE A 43 3.46 -17.03 35.12
C ILE A 43 4.12 -15.67 34.92
N ILE A 44 5.13 -15.59 34.07
CA ILE A 44 5.70 -14.32 33.61
C ILE A 44 4.91 -13.85 32.39
N VAL A 45 4.26 -12.69 32.51
CA VAL A 45 3.52 -12.07 31.42
C VAL A 45 4.36 -10.96 30.81
N LYS A 46 4.43 -10.93 29.48
CA LYS A 46 5.07 -9.86 28.69
C LYS A 46 4.03 -9.24 27.78
N GLU A 47 3.66 -8.00 28.04
CA GLU A 47 2.72 -7.23 27.22
C GLU A 47 3.50 -6.27 26.32
N PRO A 48 3.35 -6.31 24.99
CA PRO A 48 4.00 -5.37 24.09
C PRO A 48 3.55 -3.94 24.40
N LYS A 49 4.50 -3.00 24.44
CA LYS A 49 4.21 -1.56 24.56
C LYS A 49 5.13 -0.76 23.65
N ILE A 50 4.71 0.44 23.27
CA ILE A 50 5.58 1.41 22.60
C ILE A 50 5.76 2.58 23.56
N GLN A 51 7.01 2.84 23.94
CA GLN A 51 7.36 3.95 24.82
C GLN A 51 7.73 5.17 23.99
N PHE A 52 7.11 6.30 24.28
CA PHE A 52 7.45 7.60 23.69
C PHE A 52 8.20 8.47 24.70
N LYS A 53 9.12 9.29 24.20
CA LYS A 53 9.74 10.44 24.87
C LYS A 53 9.47 11.67 24.00
N TYR A 54 8.76 12.64 24.55
CA TYR A 54 8.39 13.85 23.83
C TYR A 54 9.37 14.99 24.11
N GLN A 55 9.60 15.85 23.11
CA GLN A 55 10.30 17.12 23.29
C GLN A 55 9.37 18.16 23.90
N ASN A 56 9.94 19.23 24.48
CA ASN A 56 9.18 20.36 25.02
C ASN A 56 8.28 20.98 23.93
N GLY A 57 7.04 21.34 24.29
CA GLY A 57 6.05 21.92 23.37
C GLY A 57 5.34 20.91 22.45
N ILE A 58 5.29 19.64 22.84
CA ILE A 58 4.40 18.66 22.21
C ILE A 58 2.94 18.98 22.54
N THR A 59 2.06 18.93 21.55
CA THR A 59 0.60 19.05 21.76
C THR A 59 -0.02 17.66 21.88
N GLU A 60 -1.25 17.58 22.40
CA GLU A 60 -2.05 16.36 22.36
C GLU A 60 -2.17 15.83 20.92
N GLY A 61 -2.51 16.70 19.96
CA GLY A 61 -2.67 16.33 18.55
C GLY A 61 -1.38 15.76 17.95
N ASP A 62 -0.23 16.36 18.24
CA ASP A 62 1.07 15.85 17.80
C ASP A 62 1.34 14.45 18.42
N ALA A 63 1.11 14.29 19.72
CA ALA A 63 1.32 13.04 20.43
C ALA A 63 0.40 11.93 19.92
N VAL A 64 -0.87 12.23 19.65
CA VAL A 64 -1.85 11.32 19.03
C VAL A 64 -1.37 10.89 17.65
N PHE A 65 -1.09 11.85 16.78
CA PHE A 65 -0.64 11.64 15.42
C PHE A 65 0.62 10.77 15.31
N TYR A 66 1.64 11.02 16.15
CA TYR A 66 2.86 10.21 16.11
C TYR A 66 2.64 8.76 16.55
N GLY A 67 1.78 8.52 17.54
CA GLY A 67 1.44 7.14 17.90
C GLY A 67 0.66 6.42 16.80
N ASP A 68 -0.23 7.13 16.10
CA ASP A 68 -1.01 6.56 15.00
C ASP A 68 -0.10 6.18 13.82
N ILE A 69 0.95 6.96 13.56
CA ILE A 69 2.00 6.60 12.59
C ILE A 69 2.67 5.27 12.99
N VAL A 70 3.12 5.14 14.24
CA VAL A 70 3.85 3.93 14.66
C VAL A 70 2.92 2.70 14.64
N LEU A 71 1.66 2.85 15.04
CA LEU A 71 0.65 1.79 14.93
C LEU A 71 0.39 1.38 13.49
N MET A 72 0.30 2.35 12.57
CA MET A 72 0.16 2.08 11.13
C MET A 72 1.38 1.32 10.60
N LEU A 73 2.61 1.69 11.00
CA LEU A 73 3.83 0.99 10.61
C LEU A 73 3.85 -0.45 11.11
N ALA A 74 3.52 -0.66 12.39
CA ALA A 74 3.41 -2.00 12.98
C ALA A 74 2.35 -2.83 12.24
N SER A 75 1.19 -2.21 11.99
CA SER A 75 0.08 -2.85 11.29
C SER A 75 0.47 -3.27 9.88
N PHE A 76 1.19 -2.41 9.15
CA PHE A 76 1.69 -2.72 7.81
C PHE A 76 2.73 -3.84 7.86
N TYR A 77 3.70 -3.78 8.77
CA TYR A 77 4.77 -4.78 8.86
C TYR A 77 4.23 -6.19 9.15
N HIS A 78 3.28 -6.28 10.08
CA HIS A 78 2.71 -7.56 10.51
C HIS A 78 1.50 -8.03 9.68
N HIS A 79 1.12 -7.30 8.63
CA HIS A 79 -0.03 -7.59 7.77
C HIS A 79 -1.36 -7.77 8.55
N LEU A 80 -1.51 -7.07 9.67
CA LEU A 80 -2.66 -7.18 10.57
C LEU A 80 -3.00 -5.79 11.10
N LYS A 81 -4.28 -5.52 11.35
CA LYS A 81 -4.67 -4.31 12.08
C LYS A 81 -4.21 -4.43 13.53
N ILE A 82 -3.16 -3.68 13.89
CA ILE A 82 -2.69 -3.53 15.26
C ILE A 82 -3.30 -2.27 15.85
N ASP A 83 -3.88 -2.42 17.03
CA ASP A 83 -4.49 -1.35 17.80
C ASP A 83 -4.00 -1.42 19.26
N TYR A 84 -4.23 -0.37 20.03
CA TYR A 84 -3.87 -0.33 21.46
C TYR A 84 -5.10 -0.53 22.34
N THR A 85 -4.93 -1.25 23.44
CA THR A 85 -5.95 -1.34 24.50
C THR A 85 -5.86 -0.15 25.46
N LEU A 86 -4.65 0.38 25.67
CA LEU A 86 -4.39 1.49 26.56
C LEU A 86 -3.32 2.42 25.98
N ARG A 87 -3.62 3.72 25.99
CA ARG A 87 -2.68 4.79 25.67
C ARG A 87 -2.70 5.81 26.80
N ARG A 88 -1.53 6.11 27.36
CA ARG A 88 -1.34 7.16 28.37
C ARG A 88 -0.35 8.18 27.82
N ILE A 89 -0.79 9.43 27.73
CA ILE A 89 0.02 10.56 27.24
C ILE A 89 0.19 11.52 28.40
N HIS A 90 1.44 11.69 28.84
CA HIS A 90 1.78 12.64 29.90
C HIS A 90 2.24 13.95 29.26
N LEU A 91 1.42 14.99 29.41
CA LEU A 91 1.73 16.36 29.01
C LEU A 91 2.11 17.18 30.27
N LEU A 92 2.56 18.41 30.08
CA LEU A 92 3.01 19.26 31.18
C LEU A 92 1.90 19.53 32.21
N GLU A 93 0.69 19.79 31.73
CA GLU A 93 -0.44 20.25 32.55
C GLU A 93 -1.43 19.13 32.90
N ASN A 94 -1.44 18.05 32.12
CA ASN A 94 -2.42 16.98 32.26
C ASN A 94 -1.89 15.62 31.76
N THR A 95 -2.61 14.55 32.12
CA THR A 95 -2.39 13.23 31.56
C THR A 95 -3.66 12.78 30.84
N ILE A 96 -3.53 12.40 29.59
CA ILE A 96 -4.62 11.87 28.78
C ILE A 96 -4.54 10.35 28.81
N THR A 97 -5.65 9.70 29.13
CA THR A 97 -5.77 8.25 29.10
C THR A 97 -6.88 7.84 28.14
N ILE A 98 -6.50 7.09 27.10
CA ILE A 98 -7.44 6.50 26.14
C ILE A 98 -7.43 4.99 26.34
N LYS A 99 -8.62 4.41 26.50
CA LYS A 99 -8.82 2.97 26.64
C LYS A 99 -9.72 2.49 25.52
N ASN A 100 -9.28 1.47 24.80
CA ASN A 100 -10.10 0.78 23.81
C ASN A 100 -10.45 -0.61 24.33
N ILE A 101 -11.61 -1.10 23.90
CA ILE A 101 -12.02 -2.48 24.18
C ILE A 101 -11.18 -3.41 23.30
N GLU A 102 -10.51 -4.37 23.93
CA GLU A 102 -9.77 -5.40 23.21
C GLU A 102 -10.75 -6.25 22.39
N GLN A 103 -10.62 -6.17 21.07
CA GLN A 103 -11.32 -7.08 20.16
C GLN A 103 -10.42 -8.29 19.93
N LYS A 104 -10.86 -9.46 20.38
CA LYS A 104 -10.13 -10.72 20.16
C LYS A 104 -10.23 -11.10 18.68
N ASN A 105 -9.20 -10.74 17.92
CA ASN A 105 -9.04 -11.17 16.53
C ASN A 105 -8.08 -12.36 16.49
N TYR A 106 -8.63 -13.56 16.35
CA TYR A 106 -7.88 -14.83 16.35
C TYR A 106 -7.33 -15.20 14.97
N TYR A 107 -6.70 -14.26 14.27
CA TYR A 107 -6.06 -14.56 12.99
C TYR A 107 -4.56 -14.76 13.21
N ASP A 108 -4.10 -16.00 13.00
CA ASP A 108 -2.67 -16.33 13.01
C ASP A 108 -2.05 -15.89 11.68
N ILE A 109 -1.78 -14.58 11.58
CA ILE A 109 -1.11 -13.97 10.42
C ILE A 109 0.26 -13.49 10.89
N ASN A 110 1.31 -14.11 10.36
CA ASN A 110 2.68 -13.66 10.59
C ASN A 110 3.19 -12.89 9.37
N GLY A 111 2.95 -11.58 9.34
CA GLY A 111 3.44 -10.68 8.29
C GLY A 111 4.90 -10.25 8.48
N ASN A 112 5.56 -9.95 7.37
CA ASN A 112 6.89 -9.35 7.29
C ASN A 112 7.12 -8.77 5.88
N LEU A 113 8.28 -8.15 5.66
CA LEU A 113 8.62 -7.52 4.36
C LEU A 113 9.29 -8.46 3.34
N TRP A 114 9.39 -9.77 3.60
CA TRP A 114 10.08 -10.72 2.70
C TRP A 114 9.36 -10.87 1.35
N GLY A 115 8.03 -10.67 1.34
CA GLY A 115 7.23 -10.61 0.11
C GLY A 115 7.70 -9.52 -0.87
N PHE A 116 8.43 -8.52 -0.38
CA PHE A 116 8.99 -7.39 -1.14
C PHE A 116 10.52 -7.48 -1.29
N GLN A 117 11.10 -8.65 -0.97
CA GLN A 117 12.56 -8.91 -0.98
C GLN A 117 13.36 -8.03 0.00
N ILE A 118 12.73 -7.67 1.13
CA ILE A 118 13.36 -6.92 2.20
C ILE A 118 13.48 -7.83 3.43
N PRO A 119 14.65 -8.42 3.71
CA PRO A 119 14.87 -9.33 4.84
C PRO A 119 15.12 -8.55 6.13
N TRP A 120 14.26 -7.59 6.44
CA TRP A 120 14.37 -6.77 7.65
C TRP A 120 13.45 -7.34 8.73
N ASP A 121 13.99 -7.46 9.95
CA ASP A 121 13.15 -7.59 11.13
C ASP A 121 12.41 -6.26 11.41
N PHE A 122 11.48 -6.30 12.38
CA PHE A 122 10.68 -5.12 12.70
C PHE A 122 11.53 -3.97 13.24
N ASN A 123 12.59 -4.26 14.00
CA ASN A 123 13.46 -3.23 14.57
C ASN A 123 14.21 -2.49 13.46
N LYS A 124 14.80 -3.23 12.51
CA LYS A 124 15.46 -2.66 11.34
C LYS A 124 14.50 -1.85 10.49
N PHE A 125 13.25 -2.29 10.36
CA PHE A 125 12.21 -1.51 9.68
C PHE A 125 11.92 -0.18 10.40
N LEU A 126 11.80 -0.18 11.73
CA LEU A 126 11.59 1.05 12.51
C LEU A 126 12.78 2.01 12.43
N GLN A 127 14.00 1.50 12.32
CA GLN A 127 15.24 2.28 12.19
C GLN A 127 15.49 2.81 10.77
N ALA A 128 14.73 2.36 9.76
CA ALA A 128 14.88 2.85 8.40
C ALA A 128 14.46 4.33 8.24
N SER A 129 14.84 4.93 7.12
CA SER A 129 14.63 6.36 6.83
C SER A 129 13.24 6.65 6.22
N TRP A 130 12.15 6.29 6.91
CA TRP A 130 10.77 6.45 6.42
C TRP A 130 10.06 7.71 6.91
N GLN A 131 10.58 8.37 7.95
CA GLN A 131 9.87 9.35 8.79
C GLN A 131 9.30 10.53 7.99
N LYS A 132 10.14 11.15 7.15
CA LYS A 132 9.78 12.37 6.42
C LYS A 132 8.63 12.15 5.43
N GLU A 133 8.76 11.15 4.56
CA GLU A 133 7.74 10.86 3.54
C GLU A 133 6.49 10.24 4.17
N THR A 134 6.64 9.42 5.21
CA THR A 134 5.49 8.86 5.94
C THR A 134 4.62 9.93 6.59
N VAL A 135 5.21 10.92 7.28
CA VAL A 135 4.47 12.04 7.87
C VAL A 135 3.73 12.83 6.78
N LYS A 136 4.42 13.13 5.68
CA LYS A 136 3.85 13.88 4.55
C LYS A 136 2.69 13.14 3.86
N ASN A 137 2.83 11.83 3.69
CA ASN A 137 1.89 10.99 2.94
C ASN A 137 0.88 10.26 3.84
N PHE A 138 0.85 10.55 5.15
CA PHE A 138 0.05 9.83 6.15
C PHE A 138 -1.42 9.66 5.77
N PRO A 139 -2.16 10.67 5.26
CA PRO A 139 -3.57 10.50 4.91
C PRO A 139 -3.85 9.47 3.80
N VAL A 140 -2.86 9.23 2.93
CA VAL A 140 -2.94 8.22 1.86
C VAL A 140 -2.46 6.88 2.39
N LEU A 141 -1.34 6.88 3.11
CA LEU A 141 -0.75 5.69 3.71
C LEU A 141 -1.70 4.99 4.67
N SER A 142 -2.35 5.72 5.58
CA SER A 142 -3.26 5.12 6.57
C SER A 142 -4.42 4.37 5.90
N LYS A 143 -4.98 4.95 4.82
CA LYS A 143 -6.01 4.30 4.01
C LYS A 143 -5.48 3.07 3.27
N ALA A 144 -4.32 3.20 2.62
CA ALA A 144 -3.70 2.11 1.87
C ALA A 144 -3.34 0.93 2.78
N VAL A 145 -2.74 1.18 3.95
CA VAL A 145 -2.37 0.16 4.95
C VAL A 145 -3.62 -0.52 5.53
N THR A 146 -4.68 0.24 5.81
CA THR A 146 -5.94 -0.33 6.30
C THR A 146 -6.52 -1.32 5.29
N LEU A 147 -6.60 -0.93 4.02
CA LEU A 147 -7.06 -1.81 2.94
C LEU A 147 -6.12 -2.98 2.72
N PHE A 148 -4.81 -2.75 2.79
CA PHE A 148 -3.81 -3.81 2.64
C PHE A 148 -4.02 -4.92 3.67
N ASN A 149 -4.16 -4.56 4.95
CA ASN A 149 -4.43 -5.50 6.03
C ASN A 149 -5.80 -6.16 5.89
N GLN A 150 -6.84 -5.42 5.49
CA GLN A 150 -8.15 -5.98 5.22
C GLN A 150 -8.12 -7.02 4.09
N SER A 151 -7.26 -6.84 3.08
CA SER A 151 -7.13 -7.79 1.96
C SER A 151 -6.63 -9.18 2.36
N HIS A 152 -6.10 -9.34 3.59
CA HIS A 152 -5.69 -10.63 4.14
C HIS A 152 -6.83 -11.38 4.85
N LEU A 153 -7.95 -10.71 5.12
CA LEU A 153 -9.05 -11.24 5.94
C LEU A 153 -10.30 -11.62 5.13
N VAL A 154 -10.26 -11.43 3.82
CA VAL A 154 -11.41 -11.61 2.92
C VAL A 154 -11.14 -12.69 1.87
N ASP A 155 -12.19 -13.10 1.16
CA ASP A 155 -12.07 -14.07 0.05
C ASP A 155 -11.21 -13.54 -1.11
N SER A 156 -10.82 -14.42 -2.02
CA SER A 156 -9.90 -14.08 -3.13
C SER A 156 -10.43 -12.99 -4.07
N SER A 157 -11.73 -12.94 -4.32
CA SER A 157 -12.32 -11.92 -5.21
C SER A 157 -12.33 -10.56 -4.54
N SER A 158 -12.75 -10.53 -3.26
CA SER A 158 -12.69 -9.32 -2.43
C SER A 158 -11.26 -8.83 -2.23
N ALA A 159 -10.31 -9.73 -1.95
CA ALA A 159 -8.90 -9.39 -1.79
C ALA A 159 -8.32 -8.76 -3.06
N PHE A 160 -8.69 -9.29 -4.22
CA PHE A 160 -8.29 -8.75 -5.51
C PHE A 160 -8.80 -7.31 -5.69
N LEU A 161 -10.09 -7.08 -5.44
CA LEU A 161 -10.69 -5.74 -5.57
C LEU A 161 -10.08 -4.73 -4.60
N ILE A 162 -9.85 -5.14 -3.36
CA ILE A 162 -9.21 -4.28 -2.34
C ILE A 162 -7.79 -3.91 -2.77
N ARG A 163 -6.99 -4.89 -3.24
CA ARG A 163 -5.62 -4.63 -3.69
C ARG A 163 -5.56 -3.77 -4.95
N TYR A 164 -6.52 -3.96 -5.86
CA TYR A 164 -6.69 -3.10 -7.02
C TYR A 164 -7.02 -1.66 -6.60
N ASN A 165 -7.91 -1.48 -5.63
CA ASN A 165 -8.27 -0.16 -5.08
C ASN A 165 -7.06 0.54 -4.40
N ILE A 166 -6.16 -0.20 -3.76
CA ILE A 166 -4.91 0.38 -3.21
C ILE A 166 -4.10 1.06 -4.33
N ILE A 167 -4.02 0.45 -5.50
CA ILE A 167 -3.33 1.05 -6.66
C ILE A 167 -4.01 2.36 -7.05
N GLU A 168 -5.34 2.38 -7.15
CA GLU A 168 -6.11 3.58 -7.50
C GLU A 168 -5.93 4.70 -6.46
N ILE A 169 -5.86 4.36 -5.17
CA ILE A 169 -5.60 5.32 -4.08
C ILE A 169 -4.17 5.88 -4.13
N CYS A 170 -3.19 5.05 -4.52
CA CYS A 170 -1.80 5.47 -4.67
C CYS A 170 -1.58 6.28 -5.97
N ASP A 171 -2.39 6.05 -6.99
CA ASP A 171 -2.42 6.77 -8.29
C ASP A 171 -3.05 8.17 -8.19
N LYS A 172 -2.76 8.91 -7.10
CA LYS A 172 -3.14 10.32 -6.94
C LYS A 172 -2.40 11.27 -7.88
N GLN A 173 -1.79 10.77 -8.96
CA GLN A 173 -1.36 11.61 -10.06
C GLN A 173 -2.60 12.30 -10.65
N LYS A 174 -2.79 13.57 -10.25
CA LYS A 174 -3.47 14.53 -11.09
C LYS A 174 -2.63 14.65 -12.34
N ASN A 175 -3.00 13.92 -13.39
CA ASN A 175 -2.42 14.08 -14.71
C ASN A 175 -2.46 15.57 -15.04
N LYS A 176 -1.30 16.21 -15.13
CA LYS A 176 -1.21 17.32 -16.06
C LYS A 176 -1.36 16.65 -17.42
N ASN A 177 -2.45 16.93 -18.13
CA ASN A 177 -2.61 16.56 -19.55
C ASN A 177 -1.54 17.33 -20.32
N GLU A 178 -0.28 16.93 -20.19
CA GLU A 178 0.81 17.54 -20.90
C GLU A 178 0.67 17.15 -22.36
N LYS A 179 0.45 18.15 -23.20
CA LYS A 179 0.47 17.97 -24.64
C LYS A 179 1.90 18.02 -25.15
N PHE A 180 2.18 17.36 -26.26
CA PHE A 180 3.41 17.59 -27.00
C PHE A 180 3.49 19.06 -27.41
N THR A 181 4.69 19.62 -27.36
CA THR A 181 4.94 20.94 -27.94
C THR A 181 4.87 20.79 -29.46
N LEU A 182 3.89 21.44 -30.09
CA LEU A 182 3.74 21.41 -31.53
C LEU A 182 4.70 22.40 -32.18
N ALA A 183 5.41 21.96 -33.22
CA ALA A 183 6.24 22.83 -34.04
C ALA A 183 5.39 23.72 -34.99
N LEU A 184 4.15 23.32 -35.23
CA LEU A 184 3.20 23.99 -36.12
C LEU A 184 2.20 24.83 -35.32
N ASN A 185 1.71 25.90 -35.93
CA ASN A 185 0.59 26.64 -35.36
C ASN A 185 -0.74 25.86 -35.52
N GLU A 186 -1.81 26.34 -34.90
CA GLU A 186 -3.10 25.62 -34.87
C GLU A 186 -3.69 25.42 -36.27
N LYS A 187 -3.58 26.42 -37.15
CA LYS A 187 -4.10 26.36 -38.51
C LYS A 187 -3.36 25.31 -39.35
N GLN A 188 -2.03 25.36 -39.33
CA GLN A 188 -1.17 24.38 -40.01
C GLN A 188 -1.39 22.96 -39.47
N SER A 189 -1.61 22.83 -38.17
CA SER A 189 -1.91 21.53 -37.54
C SER A 189 -3.24 20.95 -38.03
N LYS A 190 -4.30 21.77 -38.17
CA LYS A 190 -5.59 21.35 -38.71
C LYS A 190 -5.49 20.92 -40.17
N GLU A 191 -4.75 21.67 -40.99
CA GLU A 191 -4.50 21.32 -42.39
C GLU A 191 -3.82 19.95 -42.50
N LYS A 192 -2.75 19.72 -41.73
CA LYS A 192 -2.06 18.42 -41.72
C LYS A 192 -2.90 17.27 -41.20
N GLN A 193 -3.74 17.52 -40.20
CA GLN A 193 -4.69 16.52 -39.70
C GLN A 193 -5.77 16.15 -40.73
N GLN A 194 -6.21 17.12 -41.55
CA GLN A 194 -7.17 16.88 -42.62
C GLN A 194 -6.54 16.13 -43.80
N GLU A 195 -5.30 16.47 -44.18
CA GLU A 195 -4.53 15.72 -45.17
C GLU A 195 -4.38 14.25 -44.75
N ALA A 196 -4.06 14.00 -43.48
CA ALA A 196 -3.95 12.65 -42.94
C ALA A 196 -5.29 11.90 -42.96
N LEU A 197 -6.40 12.56 -42.64
CA LEU A 197 -7.73 11.96 -42.69
C LEU A 197 -8.09 11.48 -44.10
N LEU A 198 -7.85 12.32 -45.11
CA LEU A 198 -8.16 11.98 -46.51
C LEU A 198 -7.40 10.73 -46.96
N LYS A 199 -6.10 10.65 -46.65
CA LYS A 199 -5.28 9.47 -46.94
C LYS A 199 -5.77 8.21 -46.21
N LEU A 200 -6.23 8.34 -44.97
CA LEU A 200 -6.76 7.21 -44.21
C LEU A 200 -8.11 6.73 -44.77
N LEU A 201 -8.96 7.63 -45.24
CA LEU A 201 -10.26 7.27 -45.83
C LEU A 201 -10.13 6.45 -47.12
N GLU A 202 -9.03 6.59 -47.87
CA GLU A 202 -8.73 5.75 -49.04
C GLU A 202 -8.60 4.26 -48.69
N THR A 203 -8.31 3.94 -47.43
CA THR A 203 -8.14 2.56 -46.94
C THR A 203 -9.43 1.94 -46.38
N ILE A 204 -10.53 2.71 -46.34
CA ILE A 204 -11.78 2.36 -45.66
C ILE A 204 -12.91 2.31 -46.67
N LYS A 205 -13.83 1.36 -46.49
CA LYS A 205 -15.03 1.28 -47.33
C LYS A 205 -15.88 2.54 -47.19
N GLN A 206 -16.48 2.95 -48.30
CA GLN A 206 -17.15 4.25 -48.42
C GLN A 206 -18.35 4.42 -47.48
N ASP A 207 -19.02 3.32 -47.13
CA ASP A 207 -20.14 3.26 -46.18
C ASP A 207 -19.72 3.47 -44.71
N GLU A 208 -18.45 3.21 -44.36
CA GLU A 208 -17.92 3.40 -43.00
C GLU A 208 -17.25 4.77 -42.78
N HIS A 209 -17.13 5.59 -43.83
CA HIS A 209 -16.39 6.86 -43.80
C HIS A 209 -16.89 7.83 -42.74
N GLU A 210 -18.21 7.96 -42.56
CA GLU A 210 -18.78 8.89 -41.57
C GLU A 210 -18.52 8.43 -40.12
N GLU A 211 -18.57 7.13 -39.85
CA GLU A 211 -18.20 6.60 -38.53
C GLU A 211 -16.71 6.82 -38.26
N PHE A 212 -15.86 6.59 -39.26
CA PHE A 212 -14.43 6.81 -39.13
C PHE A 212 -14.07 8.27 -38.85
N LYS A 213 -14.69 9.23 -39.57
CA LYS A 213 -14.49 10.67 -39.33
C LYS A 213 -14.82 11.07 -37.89
N LYS A 214 -15.90 10.53 -37.32
CA LYS A 214 -16.26 10.74 -35.90
C LYS A 214 -15.19 10.19 -34.96
N ARG A 215 -14.68 8.98 -35.21
CA ARG A 215 -13.59 8.40 -34.40
C ARG A 215 -12.28 9.17 -34.53
N TRP A 216 -11.96 9.67 -35.72
CA TRP A 216 -10.74 10.43 -35.99
C TRP A 216 -10.60 11.66 -35.10
N GLN A 217 -11.68 12.42 -34.90
CA GLN A 217 -11.68 13.59 -34.00
C GLN A 217 -11.27 13.22 -32.56
N ASN A 218 -11.73 12.07 -32.06
CA ASN A 218 -11.34 11.59 -30.73
C ASN A 218 -9.87 11.17 -30.69
N VAL A 219 -9.39 10.49 -31.73
CA VAL A 219 -8.00 10.02 -31.84
C VAL A 219 -7.02 11.19 -31.92
N GLN A 220 -7.35 12.26 -32.66
CA GLN A 220 -6.52 13.48 -32.74
C GLN A 220 -6.19 14.03 -31.35
N THR A 221 -7.18 14.08 -30.47
CA THR A 221 -7.01 14.58 -29.10
C THR A 221 -6.09 13.67 -28.28
N LEU A 222 -6.15 12.36 -28.49
CA LEU A 222 -5.28 11.38 -27.82
C LEU A 222 -3.82 11.48 -28.30
N LEU A 223 -3.61 11.64 -29.60
CA LEU A 223 -2.28 11.75 -30.21
C LEU A 223 -1.50 13.00 -29.74
N GLN A 224 -2.21 14.05 -29.32
CA GLN A 224 -1.60 15.27 -28.80
C GLN A 224 -1.04 15.13 -27.38
N ASN A 225 -1.47 14.12 -26.61
CA ASN A 225 -1.08 13.98 -25.21
C ASN A 225 0.22 13.19 -25.08
N LYS A 226 1.17 13.69 -24.28
CA LYS A 226 2.47 13.04 -24.01
C LYS A 226 2.36 11.61 -23.46
N PRO A 227 1.45 11.28 -22.53
CA PRO A 227 1.26 9.88 -22.18
C PRO A 227 0.47 9.19 -23.29
N MET A 228 1.20 8.62 -24.27
CA MET A 228 0.64 7.67 -25.24
C MET A 228 0.39 6.29 -24.61
N LYS A 229 0.78 6.09 -23.35
CA LYS A 229 0.57 4.87 -22.57
C LYS A 229 -0.69 4.98 -21.72
N SER A 230 -1.29 3.83 -21.40
CA SER A 230 -2.42 3.80 -20.46
C SER A 230 -2.01 4.39 -19.11
N LYS A 231 -2.90 5.15 -18.46
CA LYS A 231 -2.66 5.83 -17.18
C LYS A 231 -1.97 4.91 -16.15
N LEU A 232 -2.48 3.68 -16.02
CA LEU A 232 -1.98 2.69 -15.08
C LEU A 232 -0.53 2.25 -15.39
N VAL A 233 -0.17 2.14 -16.66
CA VAL A 233 1.21 1.81 -17.07
C VAL A 233 2.15 2.96 -16.72
N SER A 234 1.78 4.19 -17.07
CA SER A 234 2.57 5.39 -16.73
C SER A 234 2.74 5.53 -15.21
N PHE A 235 1.68 5.25 -14.44
CA PHE A 235 1.73 5.24 -12.99
C PHE A 235 2.75 4.22 -12.48
N PHE A 236 2.66 2.95 -12.89
CA PHE A 236 3.61 1.93 -12.45
C PHE A 236 5.05 2.29 -12.81
N GLU A 237 5.30 2.75 -14.03
CA GLU A 237 6.65 3.16 -14.47
C GLU A 237 7.19 4.31 -13.61
N SER A 238 6.35 5.28 -13.23
CA SER A 238 6.74 6.37 -12.31
C SER A 238 7.10 5.89 -10.90
N GLN A 239 6.66 4.68 -10.54
CA GLN A 239 6.96 4.02 -9.26
C GLN A 239 8.12 3.01 -9.40
N ASN A 240 8.84 3.01 -10.53
CA ASN A 240 9.86 2.02 -10.91
C ASN A 240 9.32 0.58 -10.99
N ILE A 241 8.02 0.42 -11.24
CA ILE A 241 7.36 -0.87 -11.46
C ILE A 241 7.14 -1.00 -12.96
N TYR A 242 7.57 -2.11 -13.55
CA TYR A 242 7.63 -2.28 -15.01
C TYR A 242 6.59 -3.31 -15.49
N PRO A 243 5.41 -2.89 -16.00
CA PRO A 243 4.33 -3.80 -16.35
C PRO A 243 4.68 -4.85 -17.41
N GLN A 244 5.68 -4.58 -18.26
CA GLN A 244 6.20 -5.52 -19.25
C GLN A 244 6.83 -6.77 -18.62
N THR A 245 7.21 -6.70 -17.34
CA THR A 245 7.81 -7.84 -16.60
C THR A 245 6.77 -8.68 -15.87
N PHE A 246 5.50 -8.27 -15.89
CA PHE A 246 4.45 -8.93 -15.12
C PHE A 246 4.11 -10.30 -15.72
N PRO A 247 3.82 -11.30 -14.88
CA PRO A 247 3.36 -12.60 -15.34
C PRO A 247 1.90 -12.55 -15.84
N ILE A 248 1.18 -11.45 -15.58
CA ILE A 248 -0.20 -11.20 -16.02
C ILE A 248 -0.24 -9.82 -16.66
N LYS A 249 -0.88 -9.71 -17.84
CA LYS A 249 -1.00 -8.45 -18.57
C LYS A 249 -1.96 -7.51 -17.84
N ILE A 250 -1.71 -6.21 -17.96
CA ILE A 250 -2.59 -5.17 -17.42
C ILE A 250 -4.04 -5.30 -17.93
N LYS A 251 -4.22 -5.74 -19.18
CA LYS A 251 -5.56 -5.96 -19.76
C LYS A 251 -6.31 -7.06 -19.01
N GLU A 252 -5.64 -8.16 -18.68
CA GLU A 252 -6.23 -9.29 -17.94
C GLU A 252 -6.61 -8.88 -16.51
N LEU A 253 -5.81 -8.02 -15.87
CA LEU A 253 -6.16 -7.45 -14.56
C LEU A 253 -7.45 -6.59 -14.63
N LYS A 254 -7.63 -5.82 -15.70
CA LYS A 254 -8.85 -5.03 -15.91
C LYS A 254 -10.06 -5.92 -16.18
N GLU A 255 -9.91 -6.90 -17.06
CA GLU A 255 -10.98 -7.87 -17.36
C GLU A 255 -11.40 -8.65 -16.10
N LEU A 256 -10.45 -9.06 -15.25
CA LEU A 256 -10.75 -9.68 -13.95
C LEU A 256 -11.55 -8.75 -13.04
N ARG A 257 -11.14 -7.48 -12.91
CA ARG A 257 -11.86 -6.48 -12.12
C ARG A 257 -13.29 -6.36 -12.60
N ASP A 258 -13.48 -6.12 -13.90
CA ASP A 258 -14.78 -5.86 -14.49
C ASP A 258 -15.71 -7.07 -14.31
N ASN A 259 -15.20 -8.29 -14.54
CA ASN A 259 -15.96 -9.53 -14.31
C ASN A 259 -16.40 -9.69 -12.85
N ILE A 260 -15.51 -9.44 -11.88
CA ILE A 260 -15.85 -9.54 -10.45
C ILE A 260 -16.86 -8.46 -10.07
N THR A 261 -16.67 -7.20 -10.50
CA THR A 261 -17.56 -6.09 -10.14
C THR A 261 -18.96 -6.21 -10.75
N HIS A 262 -19.06 -6.81 -11.93
CA HIS A 262 -20.34 -7.02 -12.62
C HIS A 262 -20.98 -8.39 -12.32
N GLY A 263 -20.48 -9.11 -11.32
CA GLY A 263 -21.05 -10.39 -10.87
C GLY A 263 -20.91 -11.54 -11.87
N SER A 264 -20.07 -11.40 -12.90
CA SER A 264 -19.79 -12.46 -13.88
C SER A 264 -18.74 -13.45 -13.36
N ILE A 265 -19.00 -14.04 -12.18
CA ILE A 265 -18.04 -14.88 -11.45
C ILE A 265 -17.66 -16.13 -12.26
N ASP A 266 -18.58 -16.69 -13.04
CA ASP A 266 -18.33 -17.87 -13.89
C ASP A 266 -17.25 -17.63 -14.96
N LYS A 267 -16.98 -16.37 -15.30
CA LYS A 267 -15.93 -15.98 -16.26
C LYS A 267 -14.56 -15.75 -15.58
N VAL A 268 -14.49 -15.85 -14.25
CA VAL A 268 -13.26 -15.61 -13.49
C VAL A 268 -12.46 -16.90 -13.42
N ASN A 269 -11.36 -16.95 -14.18
CA ASN A 269 -10.40 -18.05 -14.07
C ASN A 269 -9.72 -18.00 -12.69
N THR A 270 -9.92 -19.05 -11.87
CA THR A 270 -9.42 -19.13 -10.50
C THR A 270 -7.90 -19.04 -10.41
N GLU A 271 -7.17 -19.65 -11.34
CA GLU A 271 -5.71 -19.64 -11.34
C GLU A 271 -5.17 -18.27 -11.76
N LEU A 272 -5.83 -17.61 -12.72
CA LEU A 272 -5.53 -16.22 -13.07
C LEU A 272 -5.79 -15.28 -11.89
N LEU A 273 -6.92 -15.46 -11.18
CA LEU A 273 -7.24 -14.68 -9.99
C LEU A 273 -6.21 -14.90 -8.87
N ARG A 274 -5.80 -16.15 -8.63
CA ARG A 274 -4.75 -16.48 -7.65
C ARG A 274 -3.44 -15.76 -7.99
N LYS A 275 -2.98 -15.89 -9.23
CA LYS A 275 -1.75 -15.23 -9.69
C LYS A 275 -1.86 -13.71 -9.60
N ALA A 276 -3.02 -13.15 -9.97
CA ALA A 276 -3.26 -11.72 -9.91
C ALA A 276 -3.23 -11.22 -8.47
N ASN A 277 -3.83 -11.96 -7.54
CA ASN A 277 -3.78 -11.65 -6.12
C ASN A 277 -2.36 -11.61 -5.56
N ILE A 278 -1.50 -12.55 -5.94
CA ILE A 278 -0.08 -12.57 -5.53
C ILE A 278 0.66 -11.36 -6.10
N LEU A 279 0.47 -11.08 -7.39
CA LEU A 279 1.09 -9.92 -8.05
C LEU A 279 0.65 -8.61 -7.39
N LEU A 280 -0.66 -8.43 -7.21
CA LEU A 280 -1.24 -7.22 -6.63
C LEU A 280 -0.85 -7.06 -5.16
N TYR A 281 -0.76 -8.13 -4.38
CA TYR A 281 -0.22 -8.07 -3.01
C TYR A 281 1.20 -7.48 -3.00
N ARG A 282 2.09 -7.99 -3.86
CA ARG A 282 3.47 -7.48 -3.99
C ARG A 282 3.50 -6.02 -4.42
N ILE A 283 2.72 -5.67 -5.45
CA ILE A 283 2.62 -4.29 -5.94
C ILE A 283 2.08 -3.36 -4.87
N SER A 284 0.98 -3.70 -4.18
CA SER A 284 0.37 -2.87 -3.14
C SER A 284 1.35 -2.58 -2.01
N GLY A 285 2.08 -3.59 -1.52
CA GLY A 285 3.08 -3.37 -0.47
C GLY A 285 4.26 -2.53 -0.94
N ILE A 286 4.72 -2.71 -2.18
CA ILE A 286 5.75 -1.86 -2.80
C ILE A 286 5.28 -0.40 -2.92
N LEU A 287 4.04 -0.15 -3.33
CA LEU A 287 3.48 1.19 -3.41
C LEU A 287 3.41 1.86 -2.03
N ILE A 288 3.04 1.10 -1.00
CA ILE A 288 3.05 1.58 0.40
C ILE A 288 4.49 1.92 0.82
N LEU A 289 5.47 1.06 0.54
CA LEU A 289 6.89 1.31 0.84
C LEU A 289 7.41 2.56 0.12
N ASN A 290 7.05 2.75 -1.16
CA ASN A 290 7.40 3.94 -1.92
C ASN A 290 6.82 5.22 -1.29
N LEU A 291 5.56 5.19 -0.85
CA LEU A 291 4.94 6.30 -0.13
C LEU A 291 5.61 6.59 1.22
N MET A 292 6.18 5.58 1.86
CA MET A 292 7.02 5.74 3.07
C MET A 292 8.44 6.23 2.76
N GLY A 293 8.85 6.26 1.48
CA GLY A 293 10.21 6.62 1.07
C GLY A 293 11.21 5.46 1.04
N ILE A 294 10.77 4.22 1.28
CA ILE A 294 11.62 3.02 1.24
C ILE A 294 11.64 2.46 -0.19
N LYS A 295 12.81 2.47 -0.81
CA LYS A 295 13.00 2.09 -2.23
C LYS A 295 13.81 0.81 -2.44
N GLU A 296 14.24 0.16 -1.37
CA GLU A 296 15.13 -1.02 -1.39
C GLU A 296 14.40 -2.36 -1.68
N TRP A 297 13.20 -2.29 -2.24
CA TRP A 297 12.39 -3.44 -2.59
C TRP A 297 12.78 -4.04 -3.95
N LYS A 298 12.40 -5.29 -4.18
CA LYS A 298 12.41 -5.90 -5.52
C LYS A 298 11.09 -6.59 -5.78
N LEU A 299 10.50 -6.32 -6.95
CA LEU A 299 9.30 -7.03 -7.39
C LEU A 299 9.70 -8.42 -7.87
N ASN A 300 9.34 -9.46 -7.11
CA ASN A 300 9.41 -10.82 -7.59
C ASN A 300 8.22 -11.07 -8.53
N THR A 301 8.48 -11.37 -9.80
CA THR A 301 7.46 -11.67 -10.82
C THR A 301 7.23 -13.17 -11.01
N LYS A 302 8.02 -14.03 -10.35
CA LYS A 302 7.77 -15.48 -10.32
C LYS A 302 6.58 -15.76 -9.42
N ILE A 303 5.51 -16.27 -10.00
CA ILE A 303 4.28 -16.62 -9.32
C ILE A 303 4.00 -18.10 -9.60
N ASN A 304 4.51 -18.93 -8.70
CA ASN A 304 4.22 -20.36 -8.67
C ASN A 304 3.01 -20.60 -7.76
#